data_AF-A0A536UMA3-F1
#
_entry.id   AF-A0A536UMA3-F1
#
_cell.length_a   1.000
_cell.length_b   1.000
_cell.length_c   1.000
_cell.angle_alpha   90.00
_cell.angle_beta   90.00
_cell.angle_gamma   90.00
#
_symmetry.space_group_name_H-M   'P 1'
#
loop_
_entity.id
_entity.type
_entity.pdbx_description
1 polymer ?
#
loop_
_entity_poly.entity_id
_entity_poly.type
_entity_poly.pdbx_seq_one_letter_code
_entity_poly.pdbx_strand_id
1 'polypeptide(L)'
;MTTAVAQDRSSLPYMVLGAIALAIAWGLYVSGLGTDILRYKKDILYLSKQHLVLVAISGSLAIVFGIAVGIWLSRPWMARWSDGVIQAVNMITSIPTLGKLTLMMSLLGIGPLPAIVGLWIATL
;
A
#
# COMPACT_ATOMS: atom_id res chain seq x y z
N MET A 1 1.80 -40.55 47.35
CA MET A 1 2.20 -39.22 47.81
C MET A 1 3.02 -38.57 46.71
N THR A 2 2.47 -37.51 46.14
CA THR A 2 2.88 -36.74 44.96
C THR A 2 4.05 -35.80 45.28
N THR A 3 5.13 -35.84 44.49
CA THR A 3 6.21 -34.83 44.54
C THR A 3 6.22 -34.02 43.24
N ALA A 4 6.19 -32.70 43.42
CA ALA A 4 5.99 -31.70 42.41
C ALA A 4 7.19 -31.58 41.44
N VAL A 5 6.90 -31.68 40.14
CA VAL A 5 7.82 -31.27 39.08
C VAL A 5 7.86 -29.74 39.09
N ALA A 6 8.89 -29.18 39.74
CA ALA A 6 9.23 -27.76 39.63
C ALA A 6 9.76 -27.53 38.21
N GLN A 7 8.86 -27.10 37.33
CA GLN A 7 9.17 -26.73 35.96
C GLN A 7 10.06 -25.49 35.98
N ASP A 8 11.36 -25.70 35.81
CA ASP A 8 12.38 -24.68 35.62
C ASP A 8 11.97 -23.80 34.43
N ARG A 9 11.45 -22.60 34.72
CA ARG A 9 11.14 -21.60 33.71
C ARG A 9 12.47 -21.08 33.18
N SER A 10 12.92 -21.65 32.08
CA SER A 10 14.12 -21.19 31.38
C SER A 10 14.03 -19.69 31.13
N SER A 11 14.96 -18.93 31.72
CA SER A 11 15.08 -17.47 31.61
C SER A 11 15.81 -17.04 30.33
N LEU A 12 16.40 -18.02 29.62
CA LEU A 12 17.03 -17.92 28.31
C LEU A 12 16.25 -17.07 27.27
N PRO A 13 14.93 -17.25 27.05
CA PRO A 13 14.20 -16.45 26.06
C PRO A 13 14.18 -14.96 26.41
N TYR A 14 14.10 -14.59 27.69
CA TYR A 14 14.10 -13.19 28.11
C TYR A 14 15.47 -12.54 27.94
N MET A 15 16.55 -13.29 28.18
CA MET A 15 17.92 -12.83 27.94
C MET A 15 18.21 -12.62 26.45
N VAL A 16 17.75 -13.54 25.61
CA VAL A 16 17.88 -13.44 24.14
C VAL A 16 17.10 -12.23 23.62
N LEU A 17 15.87 -12.04 24.07
CA LEU A 17 15.07 -10.85 23.71
C LEU A 17 15.75 -9.55 24.18
N GLY A 18 16.31 -9.53 25.39
CA GLY A 18 17.07 -8.38 25.90
C GLY A 18 18.31 -8.08 25.06
N ALA A 19 19.07 -9.10 24.66
CA ALA A 19 20.24 -8.95 23.80
C ALA A 19 19.88 -8.45 22.39
N ILE A 20 18.79 -8.96 21.80
CA ILE A 20 18.28 -8.48 20.50
C ILE A 20 17.82 -7.02 20.62
N ALA A 21 17.07 -6.67 21.66
CA ALA A 21 16.62 -5.30 21.87
C ALA A 21 17.79 -4.33 22.04
N LEU A 22 18.83 -4.72 22.78
CA LEU A 22 20.07 -3.94 22.93
C LEU A 22 20.83 -3.80 21.62
N ALA A 23 20.96 -4.88 20.84
CA ALA A 23 21.62 -4.84 19.54
C ALA A 23 20.89 -3.92 18.54
N ILE A 24 19.55 -3.96 18.53
CA ILE A 24 18.72 -3.06 17.72
C ILE A 24 18.88 -1.61 18.20
N ALA A 25 18.78 -1.35 19.50
CA ALA A 25 18.93 0.00 20.05
C ALA A 25 20.32 0.59 19.75
N TRP A 26 21.37 -0.22 19.88
CA TRP A 26 22.73 0.16 19.52
C TRP A 26 22.87 0.44 18.02
N GLY A 27 22.35 -0.44 17.17
CA GLY A 27 22.35 -0.24 15.72
C GLY A 27 21.59 1.02 15.29
N LEU A 28 20.44 1.30 15.90
CA LEU A 28 19.66 2.52 15.67
C LEU A 28 20.39 3.79 16.11
N TYR A 29 21.17 3.72 17.20
CA TYR A 29 21.97 4.85 17.67
C TYR A 29 23.18 5.12 16.74
N VAL A 30 23.94 4.08 16.38
CA VAL A 30 25.13 4.20 15.52
C VAL A 30 24.78 4.58 14.08
N SER A 31 23.64 4.11 13.58
CA SER A 31 23.18 4.43 12.22
C SER A 31 22.83 5.92 12.01
N GLY A 32 22.69 6.72 13.06
CA GLY A 32 22.36 8.14 12.91
C GLY A 32 20.97 8.40 12.33
N LEU A 33 20.09 7.38 12.30
CA LEU A 33 18.74 7.48 11.73
C LEU A 33 17.94 8.65 12.30
N GLY A 34 18.08 8.92 13.60
CA GLY A 34 17.42 10.06 14.25
C GLY A 34 17.87 11.41 13.68
N THR A 35 19.17 11.57 13.43
CA THR A 35 19.74 12.78 12.82
C THR A 35 19.39 12.89 11.34
N ASP A 36 19.35 11.77 10.61
CA ASP A 36 18.95 11.77 9.20
C ASP A 36 17.47 12.10 9.02
N ILE A 37 16.60 11.51 9.83
CA ILE A 37 15.17 11.84 9.81
C ILE A 37 14.98 13.33 10.08
N LEU A 38 15.67 13.91 11.07
CA LEU A 38 15.65 15.35 11.38
C LEU A 38 16.12 16.21 10.20
N ARG A 39 17.18 15.78 9.51
CA ARG A 39 17.77 16.46 8.36
C ARG A 39 16.86 16.42 7.13
N TYR A 40 16.23 15.28 6.85
CA TYR A 40 15.35 15.08 5.71
C TYR A 40 13.86 15.33 6.01
N LYS A 41 13.49 15.83 7.22
CA LYS A 41 12.07 16.08 7.56
C LYS A 41 11.32 16.89 6.52
N LYS A 42 11.98 17.91 5.97
CA LYS A 42 11.38 18.79 4.96
C LYS A 42 11.08 18.03 3.68
N ASP A 43 12.02 17.20 3.23
CA ASP A 43 11.88 16.40 2.02
C ASP A 43 10.84 15.30 2.22
N ILE A 44 10.88 14.59 3.36
CA ILE A 44 9.86 13.60 3.73
C ILE A 44 8.47 14.24 3.68
N LEU A 45 8.27 15.40 4.33
CA LEU A 45 7.00 16.12 4.30
C LEU A 45 6.60 16.55 2.87
N TYR A 46 7.54 17.02 2.08
CA TYR A 46 7.29 17.43 0.70
C TYR A 46 6.85 16.26 -0.18
N LEU A 47 7.60 15.15 -0.16
CA LEU A 47 7.29 13.94 -0.90
C LEU A 47 5.98 13.31 -0.41
N SER A 48 5.73 13.28 0.91
CA SER A 48 4.47 12.80 1.46
C SER A 48 3.28 13.63 0.98
N LYS A 49 3.40 14.96 0.95
CA LYS A 49 2.35 15.84 0.39
C LYS A 49 2.13 15.58 -1.09
N GLN A 50 3.20 15.44 -1.87
CA GLN A 50 3.10 15.13 -3.30
C GLN A 50 2.39 13.78 -3.52
N HIS A 51 2.73 12.77 -2.73
CA HIS A 51 2.05 11.47 -2.76
C HIS A 51 0.57 11.60 -2.40
N LEU A 52 0.23 12.35 -1.35
CA LEU A 52 -1.14 12.59 -0.94
C LEU A 52 -1.96 13.27 -2.03
N VAL A 53 -1.40 14.28 -2.71
CA VAL A 53 -2.06 14.97 -3.83
C VAL A 53 -2.33 14.01 -4.99
N LEU A 54 -1.35 13.18 -5.36
CA LEU A 54 -1.52 12.19 -6.43
C LEU A 54 -2.62 11.18 -6.11
N VAL A 55 -2.62 10.64 -4.88
CA VAL A 55 -3.62 9.68 -4.42
C VAL A 55 -5.00 10.34 -4.32
N ALA A 56 -5.08 11.57 -3.83
CA ALA A 56 -6.35 12.29 -3.71
C ALA A 56 -6.99 12.55 -5.08
N ILE A 57 -6.21 13.04 -6.05
CA ILE A 57 -6.69 13.26 -7.42
C ILE A 57 -7.14 11.94 -8.04
N SER A 58 -6.27 10.92 -8.01
CA SER A 58 -6.58 9.60 -8.56
C SER A 58 -7.82 8.96 -7.92
N GLY A 59 -7.92 8.98 -6.60
CA GLY A 59 -9.05 8.40 -5.86
C GLY A 59 -10.35 9.14 -6.14
N SER A 60 -10.31 10.47 -6.27
CA SER A 60 -11.49 11.24 -6.65
C SER A 60 -12.01 10.88 -8.04
N LEU A 61 -11.10 10.68 -9.02
CA LEU A 61 -11.47 10.18 -10.34
C LEU A 61 -12.05 8.76 -10.25
N ALA A 62 -11.46 7.88 -9.42
CA ALA A 62 -11.95 6.52 -9.21
C ALA A 62 -13.38 6.50 -8.69
N ILE A 63 -13.67 7.33 -7.68
CA ILE A 63 -14.99 7.43 -7.07
C ILE A 63 -16.02 7.92 -8.10
N VAL A 64 -15.72 9.02 -8.80
CA VAL A 64 -16.66 9.59 -9.79
C VAL A 64 -16.97 8.57 -10.89
N PHE A 65 -15.94 7.93 -11.46
CA PHE A 65 -16.12 6.99 -12.55
C PHE A 65 -16.74 5.67 -12.09
N GLY A 66 -16.29 5.12 -10.96
CA GLY A 66 -16.82 3.89 -10.38
C GLY A 66 -18.29 4.02 -10.01
N ILE A 67 -18.69 5.16 -9.42
CA ILE A 67 -20.10 5.46 -9.14
C ILE A 67 -20.89 5.60 -10.45
N ALA A 68 -20.39 6.36 -11.42
CA ALA A 68 -21.09 6.54 -12.69
C ALA A 68 -21.32 5.20 -13.41
N VAL A 69 -20.29 4.37 -13.51
CA VAL A 69 -20.36 3.03 -14.12
C VAL A 69 -21.30 2.12 -13.32
N GLY A 70 -21.21 2.12 -11.99
CA GLY A 70 -22.09 1.33 -11.12
C GLY A 70 -23.57 1.71 -11.26
N ILE A 71 -23.88 3.00 -11.33
CA ILE A 71 -25.24 3.50 -11.58
C ILE A 71 -25.72 3.07 -12.97
N TRP A 72 -24.86 3.12 -13.99
CA TRP A 72 -25.22 2.76 -15.36
C TRP A 72 -25.52 1.27 -15.49
N LEU A 73 -24.72 0.42 -14.82
CA LEU A 73 -24.91 -1.03 -14.78
C LEU A 73 -26.17 -1.46 -14.03
N SER A 74 -26.58 -0.67 -13.03
CA SER A 74 -27.79 -0.94 -12.24
C SER A 74 -29.10 -0.72 -13.02
N ARG A 75 -29.04 -0.19 -14.25
CA ARG A 75 -30.24 0.05 -15.06
C ARG A 75 -30.65 -1.21 -15.85
N PRO A 76 -31.95 -1.55 -15.88
CA PRO A 76 -32.45 -2.78 -16.52
C PRO A 76 -32.15 -2.87 -18.02
N TRP A 77 -32.00 -1.74 -18.72
CA TRP A 77 -31.61 -1.72 -20.12
C TRP A 77 -30.15 -2.15 -20.36
N MET A 78 -29.29 -2.03 -19.34
CA MET A 78 -27.88 -2.41 -19.40
C MET A 78 -27.62 -3.87 -18.97
N ALA A 79 -28.65 -4.60 -18.50
CA ALA A 79 -28.52 -5.96 -17.98
C ALA A 79 -27.85 -6.92 -18.98
N ARG A 80 -28.09 -6.74 -20.30
CA ARG A 80 -27.46 -7.54 -21.35
C ARG A 80 -25.94 -7.34 -21.47
N TRP A 81 -25.43 -6.17 -21.07
CA TRP A 81 -24.00 -5.84 -21.13
C TRP A 81 -23.30 -5.98 -19.77
N SER A 82 -24.08 -6.10 -18.68
CA SER A 82 -23.60 -6.18 -17.31
C SER A 82 -22.54 -7.27 -17.12
N ASP A 83 -22.78 -8.48 -17.59
CA ASP A 83 -21.84 -9.61 -17.42
C ASP A 83 -20.49 -9.35 -18.10
N GLY A 84 -20.49 -8.77 -19.30
CA GLY A 84 -19.28 -8.45 -20.03
C GLY A 84 -18.47 -7.33 -19.36
N VAL A 85 -19.16 -6.28 -18.89
CA VAL A 85 -18.51 -5.17 -18.17
C VAL A 85 -17.93 -5.65 -16.84
N ILE A 86 -18.67 -6.47 -16.07
CA ILE A 86 -18.19 -7.04 -14.81
C ILE A 86 -16.95 -7.91 -15.05
N GLN A 87 -16.94 -8.75 -16.08
CA GLN A 87 -15.76 -9.55 -16.42
C GLN A 87 -14.56 -8.68 -16.80
N ALA A 88 -14.77 -7.63 -17.60
CA ALA A 88 -13.72 -6.69 -17.95
C ALA A 88 -13.12 -6.02 -16.70
N VAL A 89 -13.97 -5.54 -15.78
CA VAL A 89 -13.53 -4.96 -14.50
C VAL A 89 -12.73 -5.98 -13.69
N ASN A 90 -13.23 -7.21 -13.52
CA ASN A 90 -12.53 -8.27 -12.81
C ASN A 90 -11.17 -8.63 -13.44
N MET A 91 -11.08 -8.58 -14.77
CA MET A 91 -9.82 -8.79 -15.49
C MET A 91 -8.81 -7.68 -15.22
N ILE A 92 -9.25 -6.42 -15.24
CA ILE A 92 -8.40 -5.25 -14.99
C ILE A 92 -7.89 -5.24 -13.54
N THR A 93 -8.76 -5.56 -12.57
CA THR A 93 -8.38 -5.60 -11.15
C THR A 93 -7.42 -6.75 -10.83
N SER A 94 -7.46 -7.83 -11.62
CA SER A 94 -6.52 -8.96 -11.51
C SER A 94 -5.10 -8.62 -11.98
N ILE A 95 -4.89 -7.53 -12.73
CA ILE A 95 -3.54 -7.08 -13.10
C ILE A 95 -2.83 -6.56 -11.85
N PRO A 96 -1.60 -7.04 -11.54
CA PRO A 96 -0.86 -6.59 -10.37
C PRO A 96 -0.53 -5.10 -10.46
N THR A 97 -0.44 -4.42 -9.32
CA THR A 97 -0.20 -2.96 -9.25
C THR A 97 1.08 -2.55 -9.97
N LEU A 98 2.17 -3.32 -9.81
CA LEU A 98 3.42 -3.07 -10.53
C LEU A 98 3.23 -3.16 -12.05
N GLY A 99 2.43 -4.12 -12.53
CA GLY A 99 2.12 -4.27 -13.96
C GLY A 99 1.32 -3.09 -14.50
N LYS A 100 0.29 -2.64 -13.76
CA LYS A 100 -0.51 -1.47 -14.12
C LYS A 100 0.35 -0.21 -14.25
N LEU A 101 1.26 0.02 -13.30
CA LEU A 101 2.16 1.18 -13.32
C LEU A 101 3.14 1.12 -14.49
N THR A 102 3.78 -0.02 -14.73
CA THR A 102 4.72 -0.18 -15.85
C THR A 102 4.03 -0.02 -17.20
N LEU A 103 2.81 -0.52 -17.35
CA LEU A 103 2.01 -0.35 -18.57
C LEU A 103 1.68 1.13 -18.81
N MET A 104 1.28 1.86 -17.77
CA MET A 104 1.05 3.30 -17.89
C MET A 104 2.32 4.08 -18.20
N MET A 105 3.46 3.72 -17.59
CA MET A 105 4.73 4.37 -17.87
C MET A 105 5.20 4.14 -19.32
N SER A 106 4.95 2.94 -19.86
CA SER A 106 5.23 2.61 -21.25
C SER A 106 4.36 3.40 -22.23
N LEU A 107 3.07 3.56 -21.93
CA LEU A 107 2.11 4.24 -22.81
C LEU A 107 2.15 5.77 -22.71
N LEU A 108 2.29 6.31 -21.50
CA LEU A 108 2.14 7.74 -21.19
C LEU A 108 3.48 8.42 -20.85
N GLY A 109 4.59 7.67 -20.79
CA GLY A 109 5.92 8.15 -20.44
C GLY A 109 6.20 8.19 -18.92
N ILE A 110 7.22 8.93 -18.50
CA ILE A 110 7.58 9.07 -17.08
C ILE A 110 6.99 10.38 -16.53
N GLY A 111 6.22 10.30 -15.45
CA GLY A 111 5.72 11.49 -14.78
C GLY A 111 4.51 11.26 -13.85
N PRO A 112 3.88 12.35 -13.39
CA PRO A 112 2.70 12.32 -12.53
C PRO A 112 1.46 11.71 -13.20
N LEU A 113 1.28 11.96 -14.51
CA LEU A 113 0.15 11.47 -15.30
C LEU A 113 0.04 9.94 -15.30
N PRO A 114 1.09 9.16 -15.64
CA PRO A 114 1.05 7.70 -15.57
C PRO A 114 0.74 7.18 -14.17
N ALA A 115 1.25 7.86 -13.13
CA ALA A 115 0.95 7.49 -11.74
C ALA A 115 -0.53 7.69 -11.42
N ILE A 116 -1.12 8.83 -11.80
CA ILE A 116 -2.55 9.11 -11.58
C ILE A 116 -3.42 8.09 -12.31
N VAL A 117 -3.16 7.83 -13.60
CA VAL A 117 -3.97 6.88 -14.38
C VAL A 117 -3.77 5.44 -13.86
N GLY A 118 -2.54 5.07 -13.51
CA GLY A 118 -2.24 3.74 -12.98
C GLY A 118 -2.87 3.49 -11.62
N LEU A 119 -2.82 4.48 -10.71
CA LEU A 119 -3.52 4.43 -9.43
C LEU A 119 -5.04 4.45 -9.61
N TRP A 120 -5.55 5.20 -10.58
CA TRP A 120 -6.98 5.29 -10.84
C TRP A 120 -7.54 3.93 -11.24
N ILE A 121 -6.90 3.27 -12.21
CA ILE A 121 -7.24 1.91 -12.64
C ILE A 121 -7.00 0.88 -11.53
N ALA A 122 -5.98 1.09 -10.68
CA ALA A 122 -5.72 0.19 -9.57
C ALA A 122 -6.75 0.28 -8.43
N THR A 123 -7.41 1.43 -8.30
CA THR A 123 -8.37 1.73 -7.21
C THR A 123 -9.81 1.44 -7.60
N LEU A 124 -10.11 1.47 -8.91
CA LEU A 124 -11.42 1.21 -9.50
C LEU A 124 -11.80 -0.28 -9.38
#